data_AF-A0A7S0U3G6-F1
#
_entry.id   AF-A0A7S0U3G6-F1
#
_cell.length_a   1.000
_cell.length_b   1.000
_cell.length_c   1.000
_cell.angle_alpha   90.00
_cell.angle_beta   90.00
_cell.angle_gamma   90.00
#
_symmetry.space_group_name_H-M   'P 1'
#
loop_
_entity.id
_entity.type
_entity.pdbx_description
1 polymer ?
#
loop_
_entity_poly.entity_id
_entity_poly.type
_entity_poly.pdbx_seq_one_letter_code
_entity_poly.pdbx_strand_id
1 'polypeptide(L)'
;IRCTLRQFVRDWSADGEEERKQCYKPITDALLSYYSHYPEDQRYHLRVLIPGAGLGRLVYDVAKLGFSAQGCEFSYQMLIASNYILNYAPGKESLAIHPWVLSSSNVWDAQAQQLKQVLVPDDLPGGLSPNVDFSMVA
;
A
#
# COMPACT_ATOMS: atom_id res chain seq x y z
N ILE A 1 15.29 5.51 4.70
CA ILE A 1 14.58 6.00 5.91
C ILE A 1 13.66 7.18 5.59
N ARG A 2 14.14 8.37 5.18
CA ARG A 2 13.26 9.50 4.79
C ARG A 2 12.23 9.13 3.73
N CYS A 3 12.66 8.46 2.66
CA CYS A 3 11.75 7.99 1.60
C CYS A 3 10.73 6.97 2.11
N THR A 4 11.10 6.12 3.07
CA THR A 4 10.23 5.11 3.66
C THR A 4 9.06 5.74 4.42
N LEU A 5 9.31 6.79 5.21
CA LEU A 5 8.24 7.54 5.90
C LEU A 5 7.26 8.20 4.92
N ARG A 6 7.77 8.71 3.80
CA ARG A 6 6.92 9.26 2.74
C ARG A 6 6.13 8.17 2.00
N GLN A 7 6.73 6.99 1.84
CA GLN A 7 6.06 5.83 1.26
C GLN A 7 4.88 5.37 2.13
N PHE A 8 4.96 5.48 3.46
CA PHE A 8 3.80 5.22 4.33
C PHE A 8 2.62 6.16 4.04
N VAL A 9 2.89 7.44 3.74
CA VAL A 9 1.85 8.39 3.34
C VAL A 9 1.19 7.92 2.04
N ARG A 10 2.01 7.62 1.02
CA ARG A 10 1.50 7.17 -0.28
C ARG A 10 0.69 5.89 -0.17
N ASP A 11 1.22 4.87 0.51
CA ASP A 11 0.67 3.52 0.48
C ASP A 11 -0.37 3.25 1.56
N TRP A 12 -0.34 3.97 2.70
CA TRP A 12 -1.13 3.59 3.88
C TRP A 12 -1.74 4.79 4.63
N SER A 13 -1.86 5.97 4.02
CA SER A 13 -2.60 7.07 4.63
C SER A 13 -3.76 7.55 3.75
N ALA A 14 -4.69 8.28 4.35
CA ALA A 14 -5.75 8.97 3.63
C ALA A 14 -5.18 10.08 2.72
N ASP A 15 -4.11 10.77 3.17
CA ASP A 15 -3.44 11.80 2.36
C ASP A 15 -2.91 11.27 1.03
N GLY A 16 -2.51 10.00 0.97
CA GLY A 16 -2.03 9.35 -0.25
C GLY A 16 -3.13 8.82 -1.18
N GLU A 17 -4.41 8.91 -0.80
CA GLU A 17 -5.50 8.28 -1.56
C GLU A 17 -5.59 8.79 -3.00
N GLU A 18 -5.46 10.10 -3.20
CA GLU A 18 -5.52 10.69 -4.54
C GLU A 18 -4.36 10.24 -5.43
N GLU A 19 -3.16 10.15 -4.86
CA GLU A 19 -1.98 9.62 -5.56
C GLU A 19 -2.17 8.14 -5.94
N ARG A 20 -2.76 7.34 -5.04
CA ARG A 20 -3.12 5.95 -5.33
C ARG A 20 -4.21 5.84 -6.39
N LYS A 21 -5.21 6.72 -6.39
CA LYS A 21 -6.23 6.76 -7.46
C LYS A 21 -5.60 7.05 -8.83
N GLN A 22 -4.60 7.90 -8.89
CA GLN A 22 -3.94 8.20 -10.17
C GLN A 22 -2.97 7.10 -10.61
N CYS A 23 -2.31 6.39 -9.68
CA CYS A 23 -1.31 5.37 -10.01
C CYS A 23 -1.84 3.93 -10.03
N TYR A 24 -2.59 3.52 -9.01
CA TYR A 24 -2.99 2.13 -8.79
C TYR A 24 -4.32 1.80 -9.45
N LYS A 25 -5.27 2.74 -9.44
CA LYS A 25 -6.58 2.51 -10.05
C LYS A 25 -6.51 2.13 -11.54
N PRO A 26 -5.69 2.77 -12.39
CA PRO A 26 -5.57 2.35 -13.78
C PRO A 26 -5.06 0.92 -13.94
N ILE A 27 -4.18 0.46 -13.03
CA ILE A 27 -3.63 -0.89 -13.04
C ILE A 27 -4.70 -1.90 -12.64
N THR A 28 -5.42 -1.63 -11.55
CA THR A 28 -6.50 -2.51 -11.09
C THR A 28 -7.67 -2.56 -12.07
N ASP A 29 -8.03 -1.43 -12.66
CA ASP A 29 -9.11 -1.35 -13.66
C ASP A 29 -8.72 -2.11 -14.94
N ALA A 30 -7.45 -2.02 -15.35
CA ALA A 30 -6.92 -2.80 -16.48
C ALA A 30 -6.95 -4.31 -16.20
N LEU A 31 -6.59 -4.75 -14.98
CA LEU A 31 -6.69 -6.15 -14.56
C LEU A 31 -8.13 -6.65 -14.59
N LEU A 32 -9.07 -5.88 -14.03
CA LEU A 32 -10.49 -6.23 -14.02
C LEU A 32 -11.08 -6.28 -15.43
N SER A 33 -10.70 -5.32 -16.30
CA SER A 33 -11.13 -5.29 -17.70
C SER A 33 -10.61 -6.51 -18.47
N TYR A 34 -9.32 -6.81 -18.34
CA TYR A 34 -8.68 -7.94 -19.02
C TYR A 34 -9.29 -9.28 -18.61
N TYR A 35 -9.57 -9.47 -17.32
CA TYR A 35 -10.19 -10.68 -16.76
C TYR A 35 -11.71 -10.57 -16.54
N SER A 36 -12.39 -9.66 -17.25
CA SER A 36 -13.85 -9.47 -17.14
C SER A 36 -14.66 -10.71 -17.55
N HIS A 37 -14.08 -11.53 -18.43
CA HIS A 37 -14.65 -12.82 -18.86
C HIS A 37 -14.45 -13.94 -17.84
N TYR A 38 -13.61 -13.73 -16.82
CA TYR A 38 -13.27 -14.74 -15.83
C TYR A 38 -14.18 -14.60 -14.59
N PRO A 39 -14.79 -15.69 -14.09
CA PRO A 39 -15.69 -15.63 -12.93
C PRO A 39 -15.01 -15.04 -11.69
N GLU A 40 -15.69 -14.13 -10.99
CA GLU A 40 -15.12 -13.42 -9.84
C GLU A 40 -14.74 -14.36 -8.70
N ASP A 41 -15.56 -15.39 -8.46
CA ASP A 41 -15.38 -16.43 -7.45
C ASP A 41 -14.17 -17.33 -7.73
N GLN A 42 -13.65 -17.33 -8.96
CA GLN A 42 -12.51 -18.13 -9.39
C GLN A 42 -11.22 -17.32 -9.54
N ARG A 43 -11.26 -15.98 -9.44
CA ARG A 43 -10.11 -15.09 -9.69
C ARG A 43 -8.87 -15.44 -8.86
N TYR A 44 -9.04 -16.13 -7.74
CA TYR A 44 -7.93 -16.57 -6.88
C TYR A 44 -6.97 -17.54 -7.60
N HIS A 45 -7.39 -18.20 -8.68
CA HIS A 45 -6.50 -19.00 -9.53
C HIS A 45 -5.54 -18.15 -10.38
N LEU A 46 -5.86 -16.88 -10.61
CA LEU A 46 -5.06 -15.97 -11.40
C LEU A 46 -3.98 -15.35 -10.49
N ARG A 47 -2.71 -15.59 -10.84
CA ARG A 47 -1.55 -15.13 -10.07
C ARG A 47 -0.95 -13.88 -10.69
N VAL A 48 -0.88 -12.81 -9.90
CA VAL A 48 -0.34 -11.50 -10.29
C VAL A 48 0.96 -11.24 -9.53
N LEU A 49 2.04 -10.99 -10.26
CA LEU A 49 3.34 -10.61 -9.69
C LEU A 49 3.53 -9.10 -9.80
N ILE A 50 3.90 -8.45 -8.69
CA ILE A 50 4.16 -7.01 -8.63
C ILE A 50 5.62 -6.79 -8.20
N PRO A 51 6.53 -6.54 -9.16
CA PRO A 51 7.92 -6.22 -8.86
C PRO A 51 8.05 -4.79 -8.32
N GLY A 52 8.96 -4.57 -7.37
CA GLY A 52 9.13 -3.28 -6.71
C GLY A 52 7.90 -2.89 -5.89
N ALA A 53 7.39 -3.83 -5.09
CA ALA A 53 6.12 -3.69 -4.39
C ALA A 53 6.12 -2.63 -3.28
N GLY A 54 7.27 -2.08 -2.87
CA GLY A 54 7.34 -1.05 -1.84
C GLY A 54 6.73 -1.52 -0.52
N LEU A 55 5.72 -0.80 -0.02
CA LEU A 55 5.01 -1.20 1.20
C LEU A 55 3.83 -2.16 0.96
N GLY A 56 3.65 -2.64 -0.27
CA GLY A 56 2.71 -3.71 -0.59
C GLY A 56 1.26 -3.27 -0.77
N ARG A 57 0.94 -1.97 -0.79
CA ARG A 57 -0.45 -1.49 -0.92
C ARG A 57 -1.12 -1.97 -2.22
N LEU A 58 -0.44 -1.85 -3.36
CA LEU A 58 -0.98 -2.34 -4.63
C LEU A 58 -1.19 -3.86 -4.62
N VAL A 59 -0.28 -4.60 -3.98
CA VAL A 59 -0.39 -6.07 -3.85
C VAL A 59 -1.63 -6.43 -3.05
N TYR A 60 -1.87 -5.72 -1.95
CA TYR A 60 -3.06 -5.86 -1.13
C TYR A 60 -4.34 -5.45 -1.88
N ASP A 61 -4.33 -4.34 -2.63
CA ASP A 61 -5.47 -3.89 -3.42
C ASP A 61 -5.84 -4.92 -4.51
N VAL A 62 -4.84 -5.54 -5.17
CA VAL A 62 -5.06 -6.62 -6.14
C VAL A 62 -5.62 -7.89 -5.46
N ALA A 63 -5.11 -8.22 -4.27
CA ALA A 63 -5.64 -9.33 -3.48
C ALA A 63 -7.10 -9.11 -3.06
N LYS A 64 -7.47 -7.88 -2.69
CA LYS A 64 -8.87 -7.52 -2.38
C LYS A 64 -9.83 -7.70 -3.55
N LEU A 65 -9.34 -7.59 -4.79
CA LEU A 65 -10.15 -7.84 -5.99
C LEU A 65 -10.36 -9.34 -6.29
N GLY A 66 -9.79 -10.22 -5.47
CA GLY A 66 -9.94 -11.67 -5.55
C GLY A 66 -8.80 -12.37 -6.29
N PHE A 67 -7.78 -11.66 -6.76
CA PHE A 67 -6.62 -12.26 -7.43
C PHE A 67 -5.59 -12.74 -6.41
N SER A 68 -4.89 -13.84 -6.69
CA SER A 68 -3.71 -14.19 -5.90
C SER A 68 -2.54 -13.29 -6.29
N ALA A 69 -1.97 -12.59 -5.32
CA ALA A 69 -0.99 -11.53 -5.54
C ALA A 69 0.32 -11.80 -4.78
N GLN A 70 1.44 -11.64 -5.49
CA GLN A 70 2.77 -11.72 -4.93
C GLN A 70 3.52 -10.41 -5.20
N GLY A 71 3.94 -9.74 -4.13
CA GLY A 71 4.86 -8.61 -4.22
C GLY A 71 6.30 -9.07 -4.13
N CYS A 72 7.19 -8.44 -4.90
CA CYS A 72 8.63 -8.64 -4.81
C CYS A 72 9.32 -7.31 -4.50
N GLU A 73 10.15 -7.26 -3.47
CA GLU A 73 10.86 -6.05 -3.07
C GLU A 73 12.27 -6.39 -2.58
N PHE A 74 13.25 -5.57 -2.97
CA PHE A 74 14.66 -5.79 -2.65
C PHE A 74 15.12 -4.92 -1.47
N SER A 75 14.53 -3.74 -1.28
CA SER A 75 14.95 -2.82 -0.21
C SER A 75 14.55 -3.35 1.17
N TYR A 76 15.54 -3.64 2.01
CA TYR A 76 15.32 -4.00 3.42
C TYR A 76 14.47 -2.98 4.19
N GLN A 77 14.61 -1.68 3.90
CA GLN A 77 13.81 -0.65 4.56
C GLN A 77 12.33 -0.77 4.19
N MET A 78 12.04 -1.12 2.93
CA MET A 78 10.66 -1.37 2.49
C MET A 78 10.14 -2.69 3.04
N LEU A 79 10.95 -3.76 3.03
CA LEU A 79 10.57 -5.08 3.57
C LEU A 79 10.23 -5.04 5.06
N ILE A 80 11.03 -4.34 5.88
CA ILE A 80 10.76 -4.21 7.31
C ILE A 80 9.48 -3.40 7.54
N ALA A 81 9.32 -2.29 6.82
CA ALA A 81 8.15 -1.42 6.93
C ALA A 81 6.86 -2.10 6.43
N SER A 82 6.93 -2.83 5.32
CA SER A 82 5.83 -3.59 4.75
C SER A 82 5.42 -4.74 5.67
N ASN A 83 6.39 -5.49 6.22
CA ASN A 83 6.10 -6.54 7.19
C ASN A 83 5.40 -5.98 8.43
N TYR A 84 5.83 -4.82 8.94
CA TYR A 84 5.15 -4.17 10.06
C TYR A 84 3.70 -3.81 9.73
N ILE A 85 3.47 -3.07 8.63
CA ILE A 85 2.14 -2.56 8.32
C ILE A 85 1.17 -3.69 7.94
N LEU A 86 1.64 -4.71 7.23
CA LEU A 86 0.82 -5.83 6.76
C LEU A 86 0.47 -6.83 7.86
N ASN A 87 1.37 -7.07 8.83
CA ASN A 87 1.21 -8.16 9.78
C ASN A 87 1.03 -7.72 11.24
N TYR A 88 1.45 -6.50 11.59
CA TYR A 88 1.53 -6.05 13.00
C TYR A 88 0.79 -4.74 13.28
N ALA A 89 0.22 -4.07 12.28
CA ALA A 89 -0.55 -2.85 12.49
C ALA A 89 -1.79 -3.15 13.36
N PRO A 90 -1.93 -2.54 14.56
CA PRO A 90 -2.95 -2.94 15.53
C PRO A 90 -4.36 -2.44 15.18
N GLY A 91 -4.47 -1.42 14.34
CA GLY A 91 -5.75 -0.78 14.01
C GLY A 91 -5.62 0.23 12.88
N LYS A 92 -6.75 0.68 12.33
CA LYS A 92 -6.78 1.86 11.45
C LYS A 92 -6.26 3.08 12.22
N GLU A 93 -5.51 3.93 11.54
CA GLU A 93 -4.99 5.20 12.07
C GLU A 93 -4.19 5.06 13.39
N SER A 94 -3.63 3.88 13.64
CA SER A 94 -3.00 3.54 14.92
C SER A 94 -1.57 4.02 15.07
N LEU A 95 -0.88 4.31 13.96
CA LEU A 95 0.48 4.82 13.95
C LEU A 95 0.50 6.26 13.45
N ALA A 96 1.01 7.16 14.30
CA ALA A 96 1.27 8.55 13.94
C ALA A 96 2.70 8.76 13.46
N ILE A 97 2.87 9.32 12.26
CA ILE A 97 4.17 9.65 11.68
C ILE A 97 4.25 11.13 11.28
N HIS A 98 5.47 11.68 11.28
CA HIS A 98 5.79 13.04 10.81
C HIS A 98 6.73 12.99 9.60
N PRO A 99 6.21 12.70 8.40
CA PRO A 99 7.02 12.36 7.21
C PRO A 99 7.86 13.54 6.69
N TRP A 100 7.50 14.78 7.06
CA TRP A 100 8.10 16.01 6.54
C TRP A 100 8.98 16.74 7.55
N VAL A 101 9.18 16.21 8.77
CA VAL A 101 9.89 16.94 9.85
C VAL A 101 11.30 17.38 9.47
N LEU A 102 11.96 16.63 8.58
CA LEU A 102 13.32 16.93 8.09
C LEU A 102 13.35 17.78 6.81
N SER A 103 12.20 18.25 6.31
CA SER A 103 12.09 19.11 5.14
C SER A 103 12.02 20.58 5.59
N SER A 104 13.12 21.31 5.41
CA SER A 104 13.28 22.71 5.86
C SER A 104 13.20 23.74 4.74
N SER A 105 13.00 23.31 3.50
CA SER A 105 12.90 24.18 2.32
C SER A 105 11.48 24.14 1.76
N ASN A 106 11.03 25.25 1.16
CA ASN A 106 9.68 25.41 0.62
C ASN A 106 8.56 25.18 1.65
N VAL A 107 8.83 25.53 2.92
CA VAL A 107 7.86 25.46 4.02
C VAL A 107 7.31 26.86 4.26
N TRP A 108 6.03 27.04 3.96
CA TRP A 108 5.32 28.31 4.19
C TRP A 108 4.71 28.38 5.59
N ASP A 109 4.25 27.23 6.08
CA ASP A 109 3.70 27.06 7.42
C ASP A 109 4.29 25.78 8.03
N ALA A 110 5.15 25.96 9.04
CA ALA A 110 5.82 24.84 9.69
C ALA A 110 4.83 23.91 10.42
N GLN A 111 3.77 24.47 11.02
CA GLN A 111 2.81 23.68 11.77
C GLN A 111 1.93 22.85 10.83
N ALA A 112 1.44 23.47 9.76
CA ALA A 112 0.57 22.81 8.80
C ALA A 112 1.30 21.88 7.82
N GLN A 113 2.60 22.07 7.59
CA GLN A 113 3.37 21.33 6.57
C GLN A 113 4.47 20.46 7.18
N GLN A 114 5.48 21.07 7.80
CA GLN A 114 6.67 20.36 8.28
C GLN A 114 6.36 19.44 9.47
N LEU A 115 5.54 19.93 10.41
CA LEU A 115 5.16 19.22 11.63
C LEU A 115 3.84 18.45 11.48
N LYS A 116 3.24 18.44 10.28
CA LYS A 116 1.99 17.71 10.01
C LYS A 116 2.13 16.25 10.44
N GLN A 117 1.20 15.82 11.29
CA GLN A 117 1.05 14.42 11.66
C GLN A 117 0.20 13.72 10.61
N VAL A 118 0.61 12.51 10.23
CA VAL A 118 -0.15 11.61 9.34
C VAL A 118 -0.40 10.31 10.09
N LEU A 119 -1.65 9.84 10.06
CA LEU A 119 -2.06 8.58 10.67
C LEU A 119 -2.07 7.48 9.62
N VAL A 120 -1.54 6.30 9.98
CA VAL A 120 -1.50 5.09 9.15
C VAL A 120 -1.80 3.86 10.00
N PRO A 121 -2.32 2.75 9.44
CA PRO A 121 -2.86 2.63 8.09
C PRO A 121 -4.28 3.22 7.94
N ASP A 122 -4.64 3.73 6.75
CA ASP A 122 -6.01 4.14 6.39
C ASP A 122 -6.98 2.94 6.24
N ASP A 123 -6.43 1.82 5.78
CA ASP A 123 -7.15 0.56 5.69
C ASP A 123 -6.33 -0.56 6.32
N LEU A 124 -6.99 -1.43 7.08
CA LEU A 124 -6.30 -2.51 7.76
C LEU A 124 -6.02 -3.63 6.76
N PRO A 125 -4.75 -4.00 6.53
CA PRO A 125 -4.43 -5.19 5.74
C PRO A 125 -4.99 -6.42 6.45
N GLY A 126 -5.94 -7.08 5.80
CA GLY A 126 -6.68 -8.21 6.35
C GLY A 126 -8.05 -8.33 5.69
N GLY A 127 -8.84 -9.32 6.13
CA GLY A 127 -10.18 -9.55 5.58
C GLY A 127 -10.19 -9.98 4.11
N LEU A 128 -9.09 -10.57 3.64
CA LEU A 128 -9.02 -11.16 2.30
C LEU A 128 -9.87 -12.43 2.25
N SER A 129 -10.35 -12.77 1.04
CA SER A 129 -11.07 -14.02 0.82
C SER A 129 -10.17 -15.22 1.20
N PRO A 130 -10.71 -16.27 1.84
CA PRO A 130 -9.90 -17.41 2.33
C PRO A 130 -9.07 -18.12 1.25
N ASN A 131 -9.50 -18.02 -0.01
CA ASN A 131 -8.85 -18.69 -1.14
C ASN A 131 -7.75 -17.85 -1.80
N VAL A 132 -7.64 -16.56 -1.45
CA VAL A 132 -6.71 -15.64 -2.10
C VAL A 132 -5.34 -15.73 -1.45
N ASP A 133 -4.33 -16.06 -2.24
CA ASP A 133 -2.95 -16.04 -1.79
C ASP A 133 -2.39 -14.61 -1.86
N PHE A 134 -2.04 -14.05 -0.71
CA PHE A 134 -1.34 -12.77 -0.58
C PHE A 134 0.05 -13.00 0.01
N SER A 135 1.10 -12.64 -0.73
CA SER A 135 2.49 -12.87 -0.30
C SER A 135 3.43 -11.74 -0.70
N MET A 136 4.53 -11.63 0.05
CA MET A 136 5.66 -10.74 -0.23
C MET A 136 6.95 -11.57 -0.24
N VAL A 137 7.79 -11.38 -1.25
CA VAL A 137 9.11 -12.02 -1.38
C VAL A 137 10.22 -10.96 -1.38
N ALA A 138 11.38 -11.36 -0.85
CA ALA A 138 12.59 -10.56 -0.73
C ALA A 138 13.70 -11.06 -1.67
#